data_AF-A0A1S9CF55-F1
#
_entry.id   AF-A0A1S9CF55-F1
#
_cell.length_a   1.000
_cell.length_b   1.000
_cell.length_c   1.000
_cell.angle_alpha   90.00
_cell.angle_beta   90.00
_cell.angle_gamma   90.00
#
_symmetry.space_group_name_H-M   'P 1'
#
loop_
_entity.id
_entity.type
_entity.pdbx_description
1 polymer ?
#
loop_
_entity_poly.entity_id
_entity_poly.type
_entity_poly.pdbx_seq_one_letter_code
_entity_poly.pdbx_strand_id
1 'polypeptide(L)'
;MKLLTKKSIFSTLALILMGPSLMLASPYTTKDLMDIEVQAKYSDKEETFLLKVNFSELYTSALDMSDLFYISFTNADISYYSLDDVEFKFYNGSIDNTDTAILSKSGREYVLDLQALYDLAYKKGYIKGYSTTDKNTSWHKILADLEFELELFLKPTVKGDLAINIESLNIKDGLVSMPLQNNYEYGIKVKPAKIYTEELNQKAGKIILSEIFSGSFKSGSEFIFALDDMDFSMDQLQSAKIYTDKNSGLEIAYDFADGLLVIEIEEESEKMAGTITIEEIEFDIQSDDEEKFTLHFGGTAVHSAYPSYYDLYKISNRDKEDIYNAFKDKYSSPLVKDFVTITENPNKLSLQINFNTGAVKSNDEEVNMLFKPYMDIVAGPTCSIIEFTKLIGIDQSKLMFGQNQNYSNTLTIDNTDGVAPFNGFVTLTSSSYDIIVNIGGNNEVIKLRTPIFISNQKETSYMPIYLLCEIFGLELTFDEKTSTAYISK
;
A
#
# COMPACT_ATOMS: atom_id res chain seq x y z
N MET A 1 46.44 -40.70 -23.12
CA MET A 1 45.57 -40.24 -24.23
C MET A 1 45.93 -38.78 -24.56
N LYS A 2 45.31 -38.14 -25.58
CA LYS A 2 45.59 -36.76 -26.06
C LYS A 2 45.62 -35.72 -24.89
N LEU A 3 46.56 -34.74 -24.81
CA LEU A 3 46.86 -33.59 -25.71
C LEU A 3 45.69 -32.57 -25.72
N LEU A 4 45.83 -31.24 -25.52
CA LEU A 4 46.95 -30.29 -25.24
C LEU A 4 46.53 -29.32 -24.07
N THR A 5 47.06 -28.12 -23.73
CA THR A 5 48.04 -27.09 -24.22
C THR A 5 48.52 -26.29 -22.94
N LYS A 6 49.73 -25.70 -22.76
CA LYS A 6 50.43 -24.54 -23.37
C LYS A 6 49.68 -23.20 -23.29
N LYS A 7 50.28 -22.01 -23.05
CA LYS A 7 51.67 -21.54 -22.72
C LYS A 7 51.50 -20.09 -22.16
N SER A 8 52.21 -19.57 -21.15
CA SER A 8 53.65 -19.24 -20.94
C SER A 8 54.15 -17.90 -21.52
N ILE A 9 54.67 -17.04 -20.62
CA ILE A 9 55.84 -16.14 -20.76
C ILE A 9 55.69 -14.79 -21.52
N PHE A 10 56.22 -13.74 -20.86
CA PHE A 10 56.77 -12.44 -21.32
C PHE A 10 56.98 -12.27 -22.86
N SER A 11 56.89 -11.07 -23.45
CA SER A 11 57.83 -9.96 -23.15
C SER A 11 57.63 -8.69 -24.03
N THR A 12 58.33 -7.62 -23.64
CA THR A 12 58.94 -6.56 -24.48
C THR A 12 58.06 -5.50 -25.19
N LEU A 13 58.42 -4.25 -24.90
CA LEU A 13 58.27 -3.02 -25.69
C LEU A 13 58.16 -3.17 -27.21
N ALA A 14 57.34 -2.32 -27.83
CA ALA A 14 57.51 -1.89 -29.21
C ALA A 14 57.23 -0.37 -29.32
N LEU A 15 58.25 0.41 -29.66
CA LEU A 15 58.15 1.84 -29.95
C LEU A 15 58.11 2.02 -31.48
N ILE A 16 57.07 2.67 -32.00
CA ILE A 16 56.97 3.03 -33.44
C ILE A 16 56.52 4.49 -33.54
N LEU A 17 57.35 5.33 -34.17
CA LEU A 17 56.93 6.64 -34.65
C LEU A 17 56.33 6.51 -36.06
N MET A 18 55.17 7.13 -36.30
CA MET A 18 54.82 7.71 -37.60
C MET A 18 54.01 9.00 -37.41
N GLY A 19 54.01 9.86 -38.44
CA GLY A 19 53.52 11.23 -38.39
C GLY A 19 51.99 11.41 -38.55
N PRO A 20 51.53 12.65 -38.75
CA PRO A 20 50.12 13.02 -38.60
C PRO A 20 49.24 12.51 -39.75
N SER A 21 48.45 11.49 -39.46
CA SER A 21 47.23 11.20 -40.23
C SER A 21 46.12 12.14 -39.79
N LEU A 22 45.48 12.83 -40.73
CA LEU A 22 44.15 13.40 -40.49
C LEU A 22 43.17 12.23 -40.30
N MET A 23 42.89 11.86 -39.05
CA MET A 23 41.68 11.10 -38.76
C MET A 23 40.50 12.07 -38.75
N LEU A 24 39.59 11.85 -39.69
CA LEU A 24 38.24 12.42 -39.67
C LEU A 24 37.60 12.11 -38.32
N ALA A 25 36.75 13.03 -37.83
CA ALA A 25 36.09 12.88 -36.54
C ALA A 25 35.28 11.57 -36.50
N SER A 26 35.73 10.61 -35.69
CA SER A 26 34.84 9.59 -35.17
C SER A 26 33.85 10.30 -34.25
N PRO A 27 32.52 10.13 -34.41
CA PRO A 27 31.58 10.63 -33.43
C PRO A 27 31.79 9.83 -32.15
N TYR A 28 32.42 10.45 -31.14
CA TYR A 28 32.61 9.81 -29.85
C TYR A 28 31.26 9.70 -29.14
N THR A 29 30.72 8.49 -29.06
CA THR A 29 29.54 8.16 -28.27
C THR A 29 29.90 8.05 -26.79
N THR A 30 30.41 9.14 -26.22
CA THR A 30 30.48 9.38 -24.77
C THR A 30 29.19 10.08 -24.39
N LYS A 31 28.21 9.29 -23.92
CA LYS A 31 26.83 9.73 -23.66
C LYS A 31 26.63 10.21 -22.21
N ASP A 32 27.72 10.30 -21.46
CA ASP A 32 27.80 10.84 -20.12
C ASP A 32 28.16 12.33 -20.26
N LEU A 33 27.15 13.22 -20.21
CA LEU A 33 27.35 14.67 -20.34
C LEU A 33 27.64 15.34 -18.99
N MET A 34 27.33 14.63 -17.91
CA MET A 34 27.46 15.06 -16.53
C MET A 34 27.96 13.89 -15.68
N ASP A 35 28.82 14.18 -14.71
CA ASP A 35 29.17 13.29 -13.62
C ASP A 35 28.34 13.65 -12.40
N ILE A 36 27.97 12.65 -11.60
CA ILE A 36 27.19 12.82 -10.39
C ILE A 36 27.83 11.97 -9.30
N GLU A 37 28.32 12.61 -8.26
CA GLU A 37 28.85 11.95 -7.07
C GLU A 37 27.87 12.15 -5.92
N VAL A 38 27.53 11.07 -5.20
CA VAL A 38 26.72 11.15 -3.99
C VAL A 38 27.51 10.59 -2.81
N GLN A 39 27.67 11.42 -1.78
CA GLN A 39 28.31 11.06 -0.52
C GLN A 39 27.24 11.03 0.58
N ALA A 40 26.88 9.83 1.02
CA ALA A 40 26.01 9.63 2.17
C ALA A 40 26.82 9.61 3.48
N LYS A 41 26.31 10.31 4.50
CA LYS A 41 26.79 10.22 5.87
C LYS A 41 25.60 10.04 6.81
N TYR A 42 25.53 8.87 7.46
CA TYR A 42 24.63 8.65 8.58
C TYR A 42 25.10 9.44 9.81
N SER A 43 24.17 9.98 10.60
CA SER A 43 24.45 10.66 11.86
C SER A 43 23.87 9.84 13.02
N ASP A 44 24.69 9.02 13.70
CA ASP A 44 24.29 8.17 14.86
C ASP A 44 23.59 8.93 16.02
N LYS A 45 23.57 10.27 15.96
CA LYS A 45 23.13 11.17 17.01
C LYS A 45 21.89 12.01 16.63
N GLU A 46 21.52 11.99 15.35
CA GLU A 46 20.34 12.66 14.78
C GLU A 46 19.45 11.66 13.99
N GLU A 47 19.99 10.47 13.69
CA GLU A 47 19.43 9.35 12.91
C GLU A 47 19.02 9.68 11.46
N THR A 48 19.27 10.91 11.02
CA THR A 48 19.10 11.32 9.62
C THR A 48 20.28 10.93 8.74
N PHE A 49 19.99 10.76 7.45
CA PHE A 49 21.00 10.62 6.41
C PHE A 49 21.27 11.97 5.78
N LEU A 50 22.45 12.53 6.03
CA LEU A 50 22.94 13.69 5.31
C LEU A 50 23.52 13.22 3.98
N LEU A 51 22.89 13.66 2.89
CA LEU A 51 23.21 13.28 1.53
C LEU A 51 23.81 14.48 0.78
N LYS A 52 25.12 14.48 0.61
CA LYS A 52 25.81 15.46 -0.24
C LYS A 52 25.79 14.99 -1.69
N VAL A 53 25.23 15.81 -2.58
CA VAL A 53 25.15 15.53 -4.02
C VAL A 53 26.00 16.56 -4.76
N ASN A 54 27.01 16.07 -5.49
CA ASN A 54 27.86 16.87 -6.36
C ASN A 54 27.44 16.60 -7.82
N PHE A 55 27.25 17.67 -8.58
CA PHE A 55 26.81 17.70 -9.97
C PHE A 55 27.86 18.44 -10.80
N SER A 56 28.50 17.74 -11.74
CA SER A 56 29.62 18.30 -12.53
C SER A 56 29.45 18.06 -14.03
N GLU A 57 29.32 19.14 -14.80
CA GLU A 57 29.30 19.11 -16.27
C GLU A 57 30.65 18.57 -16.83
N LEU A 58 30.63 17.40 -17.49
CA LEU A 58 31.84 16.73 -17.99
C LEU A 58 32.43 17.41 -19.24
N TYR A 59 31.60 18.13 -20.00
CA TYR A 59 31.99 18.85 -21.20
C TYR A 59 31.31 20.21 -21.22
N THR A 60 32.10 21.30 -21.22
CA THR A 60 31.54 22.67 -21.15
C THR A 60 30.50 22.92 -22.25
N SER A 61 29.32 23.39 -21.86
CA SER A 61 28.15 23.56 -22.75
C SER A 61 27.59 22.25 -23.32
N ALA A 62 27.45 21.26 -22.45
CA ALA A 62 26.70 20.03 -22.72
C ALA A 62 25.28 20.03 -22.12
N LEU A 63 25.02 20.86 -21.11
CA LEU A 63 23.72 20.96 -20.41
C LEU A 63 22.99 22.25 -20.78
N ASP A 64 21.70 22.17 -21.11
CA ASP A 64 20.83 23.33 -21.31
C ASP A 64 20.17 23.76 -19.99
N MET A 65 19.68 25.00 -19.93
CA MET A 65 18.84 25.47 -18.81
C MET A 65 17.48 24.78 -18.81
N SER A 66 16.99 24.30 -19.97
CA SER A 66 15.74 23.53 -20.07
C SER A 66 15.82 22.09 -19.54
N ASP A 67 16.99 21.63 -19.12
CA ASP A 67 17.19 20.25 -18.70
C ASP A 67 16.73 20.03 -17.25
N LEU A 68 16.06 18.90 -17.03
CA LEU A 68 15.52 18.50 -15.74
C LEU A 68 16.20 17.23 -15.23
N PHE A 69 16.28 17.11 -13.91
CA PHE A 69 16.73 15.91 -13.22
C PHE A 69 15.67 15.48 -12.21
N TYR A 70 15.21 14.23 -12.34
CA TYR A 70 14.18 13.65 -11.49
C TYR A 70 14.85 12.79 -10.42
N ILE A 71 14.78 13.23 -9.17
CA ILE A 71 15.42 12.60 -8.02
C ILE A 71 14.35 11.82 -7.24
N SER A 72 14.56 10.52 -7.04
CA SER A 72 13.65 9.67 -6.25
C SER A 72 14.41 8.72 -5.32
N PHE A 73 13.78 8.38 -4.20
CA PHE A 73 14.43 7.66 -3.10
C PHE A 73 13.78 6.28 -2.89
N THR A 74 14.61 5.23 -2.97
CA THR A 74 14.22 3.89 -2.54
C THR A 74 14.26 3.86 -1.01
N ASN A 75 13.11 3.61 -0.38
CA ASN A 75 12.93 3.45 1.07
C ASN A 75 13.26 4.68 1.95
N ALA A 76 13.36 5.88 1.39
CA ALA A 76 13.47 7.15 2.12
C ALA A 76 12.63 8.27 1.48
N ASP A 77 12.59 9.44 2.09
CA ASP A 77 12.12 10.71 1.52
C ASP A 77 12.98 11.88 2.06
N ILE A 78 12.90 13.05 1.43
CA ILE A 78 13.52 14.27 1.99
C ILE A 78 12.72 14.71 3.23
N SER A 79 13.42 15.07 4.31
CA SER A 79 12.84 15.56 5.57
C SER A 79 11.89 16.72 5.32
N TYR A 80 10.70 16.68 5.94
CA TYR A 80 9.53 17.51 5.55
C TYR A 80 9.79 19.02 5.65
N TYR A 81 10.75 19.43 6.49
CA TYR A 81 11.17 20.83 6.64
C TYR A 81 12.43 21.19 5.84
N SER A 82 13.25 20.20 5.47
CA SER A 82 14.57 20.45 4.87
C SER A 82 14.56 20.89 3.40
N LEU A 83 13.41 20.80 2.69
CA LEU A 83 13.35 21.08 1.26
C LEU A 83 13.54 22.58 0.93
N ASP A 84 12.94 23.48 1.70
CA ASP A 84 13.16 24.94 1.55
C ASP A 84 14.54 25.38 2.05
N ASP A 85 15.12 24.63 2.99
CA ASP A 85 16.46 24.87 3.58
C ASP A 85 17.62 24.37 2.69
N VAL A 86 17.36 23.76 1.53
CA VAL A 86 18.42 23.31 0.60
C VAL A 86 19.20 24.50 0.04
N GLU A 87 20.50 24.56 0.31
CA GLU A 87 21.42 25.56 -0.25
C GLU A 87 22.23 24.97 -1.41
N PHE A 88 22.00 25.47 -2.64
CA PHE A 88 22.81 25.16 -3.81
C PHE A 88 24.11 25.96 -3.80
N LYS A 89 25.23 25.29 -3.50
CA LYS A 89 26.58 25.82 -3.37
C LYS A 89 27.35 25.64 -4.68
N PHE A 90 28.24 26.58 -5.00
CA PHE A 90 29.15 26.50 -6.14
C PHE A 90 30.35 27.42 -5.94
N TYR A 91 31.41 27.25 -6.75
CA TYR A 91 32.73 27.91 -6.56
C TYR A 91 32.73 29.42 -6.25
N ASN A 92 31.69 30.17 -6.66
CA ASN A 92 31.61 31.62 -6.46
C ASN A 92 30.36 32.13 -5.71
N GLY A 93 29.57 31.26 -5.09
CA GLY A 93 28.37 31.68 -4.35
C GLY A 93 27.46 30.54 -3.91
N SER A 94 26.25 30.91 -3.47
CA SER A 94 25.20 29.96 -3.14
C SER A 94 23.80 30.51 -3.37
N ILE A 95 22.83 29.61 -3.54
CA ILE A 95 21.43 29.91 -3.81
C ILE A 95 20.54 28.96 -3.00
N ASP A 96 19.94 29.50 -1.94
CA ASP A 96 18.83 28.91 -1.17
C ASP A 96 17.63 28.53 -2.06
N ASN A 97 16.99 27.38 -1.79
CA ASN A 97 15.82 26.84 -2.50
C ASN A 97 14.50 27.52 -2.09
N THR A 98 14.49 28.85 -2.02
CA THR A 98 13.34 29.62 -1.52
C THR A 98 12.05 29.31 -2.28
N ASP A 99 10.95 29.12 -1.56
CA ASP A 99 9.62 28.75 -2.08
C ASP A 99 9.64 27.43 -2.90
N THR A 100 10.54 26.50 -2.56
CA THR A 100 10.87 25.26 -3.30
C THR A 100 11.23 25.45 -4.79
N ALA A 101 11.64 26.65 -5.19
CA ALA A 101 11.66 27.05 -6.60
C ALA A 101 12.65 26.30 -7.50
N ILE A 102 13.74 25.74 -6.96
CA ILE A 102 14.80 25.05 -7.70
C ILE A 102 14.64 23.53 -7.61
N LEU A 103 14.32 23.02 -6.42
CA LEU A 103 14.03 21.62 -6.16
C LEU A 103 12.63 21.50 -5.55
N SER A 104 11.68 21.02 -6.36
CA SER A 104 10.26 20.95 -6.01
C SER A 104 9.77 19.49 -5.98
N LYS A 105 8.75 19.19 -5.16
CA LYS A 105 8.18 17.83 -5.08
C LYS A 105 7.06 17.63 -6.10
N SER A 106 7.27 16.71 -7.04
CA SER A 106 6.30 16.30 -8.07
C SER A 106 5.83 14.86 -7.81
N GLY A 107 4.72 14.72 -7.08
CA GLY A 107 4.12 13.43 -6.77
C GLY A 107 4.98 12.55 -5.84
N ARG A 108 5.82 11.69 -6.43
CA ARG A 108 6.73 10.78 -5.70
C ARG A 108 8.22 11.12 -5.90
N GLU A 109 8.50 12.14 -6.69
CA GLU A 109 9.84 12.50 -7.17
C GLU A 109 10.11 13.97 -6.87
N TYR A 110 11.38 14.36 -6.89
CA TYR A 110 11.81 15.74 -6.75
C TYR A 110 12.43 16.21 -8.06
N VAL A 111 11.93 17.32 -8.60
CA VAL A 111 12.38 17.87 -9.87
C VAL A 111 13.37 19.00 -9.58
N LEU A 112 14.61 18.80 -9.99
CA LEU A 112 15.64 19.84 -10.04
C LEU A 112 15.49 20.60 -11.37
N ASP A 113 15.08 21.86 -11.27
CA ASP A 113 14.85 22.77 -12.40
C ASP A 113 16.06 23.70 -12.60
N LEU A 114 16.80 23.46 -13.69
CA LEU A 114 17.98 24.25 -14.02
C LEU A 114 17.65 25.66 -14.54
N GLN A 115 16.46 25.89 -15.09
CA GLN A 115 16.01 27.22 -15.54
C GLN A 115 15.72 28.10 -14.31
N ALA A 116 15.06 27.54 -13.29
CA ALA A 116 14.83 28.23 -12.02
C ALA A 116 16.15 28.56 -11.30
N LEU A 117 17.11 27.62 -11.25
CA LEU A 117 18.46 27.85 -10.74
C LEU A 117 19.16 28.99 -11.50
N TYR A 118 19.11 28.98 -12.84
CA TYR A 118 19.71 30.02 -13.68
C TYR A 118 19.08 31.40 -13.44
N ASP A 119 17.74 31.50 -13.38
CA ASP A 119 17.06 32.79 -13.19
C ASP A 119 17.31 33.38 -11.80
N LEU A 120 17.39 32.54 -10.77
CA LEU A 120 17.81 32.96 -9.42
C LEU A 120 19.30 33.33 -9.38
N ALA A 121 20.17 32.60 -10.10
CA ALA A 121 21.59 32.94 -10.23
C ALA A 121 21.81 34.26 -10.98
N TYR A 122 20.98 34.57 -11.98
CA TYR A 122 20.99 35.84 -12.70
C TYR A 122 20.46 36.98 -11.82
N LYS A 123 19.37 36.75 -11.07
CA LYS A 123 18.77 37.70 -10.12
C LYS A 123 19.70 38.04 -8.95
N LYS A 124 20.42 37.05 -8.39
CA LYS A 124 21.47 37.25 -7.37
C LYS A 124 22.80 37.77 -7.95
N GLY A 125 22.94 37.85 -9.28
CA GLY A 125 24.09 38.45 -9.96
C GLY A 125 25.33 37.56 -10.11
N TYR A 126 25.18 36.24 -9.99
CA TYR A 126 26.24 35.26 -10.24
C TYR A 126 26.50 35.05 -11.73
N ILE A 127 25.44 35.03 -12.56
CA ILE A 127 25.53 35.04 -14.02
C ILE A 127 25.95 36.44 -14.50
N LYS A 128 27.17 36.56 -15.03
CA LYS A 128 27.83 37.87 -15.30
C LYS A 128 28.10 38.09 -16.78
N GLY A 129 28.13 39.37 -17.17
CA GLY A 129 28.50 39.83 -18.52
C GLY A 129 27.33 40.31 -19.37
N TYR A 130 27.66 40.81 -20.56
CA TYR A 130 26.73 41.57 -21.43
C TYR A 130 26.35 40.81 -22.70
N SER A 131 27.19 39.88 -23.17
CA SER A 131 26.87 38.98 -24.28
C SER A 131 26.29 37.66 -23.79
N THR A 132 25.58 36.95 -24.67
CA THR A 132 25.13 35.56 -24.42
C THR A 132 26.31 34.65 -24.06
N THR A 133 27.45 34.82 -24.74
CA THR A 133 28.66 34.03 -24.49
C THR A 133 29.19 34.21 -23.06
N ASP A 134 29.17 35.43 -22.51
CA ASP A 134 29.61 35.68 -21.13
C ASP A 134 28.67 35.02 -20.11
N LYS A 135 27.36 35.08 -20.37
CA LYS A 135 26.33 34.50 -19.51
C LYS A 135 26.40 32.98 -19.50
N ASN A 136 26.48 32.33 -20.66
CA ASN A 136 26.71 30.89 -20.77
C ASN A 136 28.03 30.51 -20.08
N THR A 137 29.12 31.25 -20.30
CA THR A 137 30.41 31.02 -19.62
C THR A 137 30.33 31.18 -18.10
N SER A 138 29.36 31.93 -17.58
CA SER A 138 29.08 32.03 -16.14
C SER A 138 28.20 30.87 -15.65
N TRP A 139 27.24 30.43 -16.46
CA TRP A 139 26.31 29.33 -16.17
C TRP A 139 27.03 27.97 -16.07
N HIS A 140 27.84 27.61 -17.08
CA HIS A 140 28.60 26.35 -17.06
C HIS A 140 29.67 26.30 -15.95
N LYS A 141 30.02 27.44 -15.33
CA LYS A 141 30.87 27.50 -14.12
C LYS A 141 30.09 27.32 -12.81
N ILE A 142 28.77 27.37 -12.84
CA ILE A 142 27.92 26.92 -11.74
C ILE A 142 27.76 25.40 -11.87
N LEU A 143 27.39 24.92 -13.07
CA LEU A 143 27.19 23.48 -13.35
C LEU A 143 28.47 22.61 -13.30
N ALA A 144 29.66 23.19 -13.27
CA ALA A 144 30.91 22.43 -13.12
C ALA A 144 31.14 21.95 -11.67
N ASP A 145 30.75 22.76 -10.70
CA ASP A 145 31.00 22.58 -9.26
C ASP A 145 29.70 22.75 -8.46
N LEU A 146 28.56 22.23 -8.94
CA LEU A 146 27.26 22.40 -8.28
C LEU A 146 27.12 21.37 -7.15
N GLU A 147 26.93 21.85 -5.93
CA GLU A 147 26.84 21.04 -4.72
C GLU A 147 25.57 21.38 -3.96
N PHE A 148 24.87 20.38 -3.42
CA PHE A 148 23.84 20.61 -2.40
C PHE A 148 23.77 19.44 -1.42
N GLU A 149 23.18 19.70 -0.25
CA GLU A 149 23.01 18.72 0.82
C GLU A 149 21.51 18.53 1.07
N LEU A 150 21.06 17.26 1.11
CA LEU A 150 19.70 16.88 1.47
C LEU A 150 19.72 16.14 2.81
N GLU A 151 18.75 16.41 3.67
CA GLU A 151 18.47 15.57 4.82
C GLU A 151 17.37 14.56 4.47
N LEU A 152 17.65 13.27 4.60
CA LEU A 152 16.70 12.20 4.32
C LEU A 152 16.25 11.50 5.61
N PHE A 153 14.96 11.19 5.68
CA PHE A 153 14.40 10.27 6.67
C PHE A 153 14.06 8.91 6.04
N LEU A 154 14.19 7.85 6.83
CA LEU A 154 13.88 6.48 6.40
C LEU A 154 12.37 6.21 6.42
N LYS A 155 11.86 5.51 5.40
CA LYS A 155 10.46 5.02 5.38
C LYS A 155 10.39 3.67 6.11
N PRO A 156 9.65 3.56 7.23
CA PRO A 156 9.73 2.40 8.14
C PRO A 156 9.04 1.11 7.63
N THR A 157 8.53 1.11 6.40
CA THR A 157 7.61 0.08 5.88
C THR A 157 8.23 -0.94 4.91
N VAL A 158 9.46 -0.73 4.42
CA VAL A 158 10.02 -1.55 3.32
C VAL A 158 11.40 -2.10 3.67
N LYS A 159 11.53 -3.43 3.74
CA LYS A 159 12.84 -4.09 3.81
C LYS A 159 13.51 -4.04 2.43
N GLY A 160 14.64 -3.34 2.33
CA GLY A 160 15.49 -3.32 1.15
C GLY A 160 16.56 -2.22 1.23
N ASP A 161 17.41 -2.17 0.22
CA ASP A 161 18.52 -1.22 0.09
C ASP A 161 18.02 0.24 0.07
N LEU A 162 18.66 1.13 0.84
CA LEU A 162 18.46 2.58 0.72
C LEU A 162 19.21 3.07 -0.51
N ALA A 163 18.54 3.73 -1.45
CA ALA A 163 19.17 4.24 -2.67
C ALA A 163 18.59 5.59 -3.10
N ILE A 164 19.44 6.45 -3.68
CA ILE A 164 19.01 7.57 -4.52
C ILE A 164 19.01 7.12 -5.98
N ASN A 165 18.00 7.57 -6.71
CA ASN A 165 17.87 7.37 -8.14
C ASN A 165 17.73 8.76 -8.79
N ILE A 166 18.49 9.03 -9.85
CA ILE A 166 18.50 10.30 -10.56
C ILE A 166 18.31 10.00 -12.04
N GLU A 167 17.17 10.42 -12.61
CA GLU A 167 16.84 10.26 -14.03
C GLU A 167 16.99 11.59 -14.79
N SER A 168 17.67 11.54 -15.94
CA SER A 168 17.78 12.66 -16.88
C SER A 168 18.24 12.18 -18.26
N LEU A 169 17.84 12.89 -19.31
CA LEU A 169 18.25 12.60 -20.69
C LEU A 169 19.77 12.78 -20.93
N ASN A 170 20.44 13.53 -20.04
CA ASN A 170 21.88 13.79 -20.05
C ASN A 170 22.72 12.67 -19.41
N ILE A 171 22.06 11.68 -18.82
CA ILE A 171 22.65 10.46 -18.29
C ILE A 171 22.62 9.37 -19.37
N LYS A 172 23.75 8.69 -19.57
CA LYS A 172 23.95 7.70 -20.65
C LYS A 172 22.89 6.60 -20.70
N ASP A 173 22.55 6.02 -19.57
CA ASP A 173 21.53 4.96 -19.49
C ASP A 173 20.18 5.51 -18.97
N GLY A 174 20.00 6.84 -19.02
CA GLY A 174 18.83 7.59 -18.53
C GLY A 174 18.80 7.75 -17.01
N LEU A 175 19.23 6.73 -16.28
CA LEU A 175 19.12 6.62 -14.83
C LEU A 175 20.49 6.32 -14.20
N VAL A 176 20.86 7.05 -13.16
CA VAL A 176 21.87 6.59 -12.18
C VAL A 176 21.14 6.17 -10.90
N SER A 177 21.47 4.99 -10.37
CA SER A 177 21.01 4.53 -9.06
C SER A 177 22.24 4.28 -8.18
N MET A 178 22.29 4.90 -7.01
CA MET A 178 23.41 4.79 -6.07
C MET A 178 22.90 4.24 -4.72
N PRO A 179 23.39 3.08 -4.26
CA PRO A 179 23.07 2.56 -2.94
C PRO A 179 23.79 3.40 -1.87
N LEU A 180 23.04 3.80 -0.85
CA LEU A 180 23.49 4.68 0.22
C LEU A 180 23.85 3.88 1.48
N GLN A 181 22.97 2.97 1.91
CA GLN A 181 23.27 2.00 2.97
C GLN A 181 22.29 0.81 2.99
N ASN A 182 22.76 -0.37 3.43
CA ASN A 182 21.93 -1.56 3.62
C ASN A 182 21.88 -1.96 5.10
N ASN A 183 21.21 -1.15 5.93
CA ASN A 183 20.87 -1.49 7.32
C ASN A 183 19.57 -0.77 7.72
N TYR A 184 18.46 -1.49 7.70
CA TYR A 184 17.28 -1.14 8.51
C TYR A 184 17.40 -1.93 9.82
N GLU A 185 17.18 -1.27 10.95
CA GLU A 185 17.20 -1.87 12.29
C GLU A 185 15.96 -2.76 12.51
N TYR A 186 14.81 -2.34 11.98
CA TYR A 186 13.53 -3.03 12.10
C TYR A 186 12.74 -2.96 10.78
N GLY A 187 11.63 -3.72 10.70
CA GLY A 187 10.67 -3.63 9.61
C GLY A 187 9.26 -4.01 10.05
N ILE A 188 8.27 -3.41 9.41
CA ILE A 188 6.88 -3.42 9.87
C ILE A 188 6.00 -4.20 8.90
N LYS A 189 5.02 -4.94 9.43
CA LYS A 189 3.94 -5.58 8.65
C LYS A 189 2.60 -5.17 9.24
N VAL A 190 1.66 -4.82 8.38
CA VAL A 190 0.32 -4.37 8.78
C VAL A 190 -0.73 -5.13 7.97
N LYS A 191 -1.80 -5.56 8.64
CA LYS A 191 -3.04 -6.02 8.05
C LYS A 191 -4.15 -5.04 8.46
N PRO A 192 -4.75 -4.30 7.52
CA PRO A 192 -5.88 -3.41 7.79
C PRO A 192 -7.05 -4.10 8.49
N ALA A 193 -7.79 -3.34 9.27
CA ALA A 193 -9.11 -3.64 9.77
C ALA A 193 -10.18 -3.26 8.72
N LYS A 194 -11.19 -4.11 8.56
CA LYS A 194 -12.44 -3.78 7.89
C LYS A 194 -13.57 -4.00 8.88
N ILE A 195 -14.36 -2.96 9.09
CA ILE A 195 -15.36 -2.85 10.14
C ILE A 195 -16.72 -2.62 9.48
N TYR A 196 -17.75 -3.28 9.98
CA TYR A 196 -19.12 -3.17 9.48
C TYR A 196 -20.00 -2.31 10.39
N THR A 197 -20.71 -1.35 9.81
CA THR A 197 -21.47 -0.29 10.52
C THR A 197 -22.53 -0.80 11.53
N GLU A 198 -23.01 -2.02 11.37
CA GLU A 198 -24.06 -2.61 12.22
C GLU A 198 -23.55 -3.64 13.25
N GLU A 199 -22.26 -3.99 13.23
CA GLU A 199 -21.69 -5.03 14.08
C GLU A 199 -20.88 -4.40 15.23
N LEU A 200 -21.40 -4.47 16.46
CA LEU A 200 -20.72 -3.91 17.63
C LEU A 200 -19.57 -4.81 18.12
N ASN A 201 -18.54 -4.21 18.72
CA ASN A 201 -17.39 -4.91 19.33
C ASN A 201 -16.58 -5.80 18.35
N GLN A 202 -16.39 -5.35 17.11
CA GLN A 202 -15.63 -6.10 16.09
C GLN A 202 -14.13 -6.11 16.40
N LYS A 203 -13.53 -7.29 16.50
CA LYS A 203 -12.08 -7.45 16.69
C LYS A 203 -11.34 -7.66 15.37
N ALA A 204 -10.57 -6.66 14.95
CA ALA A 204 -9.89 -6.64 13.65
C ALA A 204 -8.50 -5.98 13.72
N GLY A 205 -7.87 -5.82 12.55
CA GLY A 205 -6.53 -5.24 12.42
C GLY A 205 -5.41 -6.15 12.95
N LYS A 206 -4.19 -5.95 12.44
CA LYS A 206 -2.97 -6.49 13.05
C LYS A 206 -1.74 -5.67 12.61
N ILE A 207 -0.90 -5.31 13.56
CA ILE A 207 0.41 -4.67 13.34
C ILE A 207 1.47 -5.62 13.92
N ILE A 208 2.57 -5.79 13.19
CA ILE A 208 3.73 -6.55 13.64
C ILE A 208 4.97 -5.69 13.39
N LEU A 209 5.60 -5.22 14.46
CA LEU A 209 6.97 -4.71 14.41
C LEU A 209 7.91 -5.93 14.50
N SER A 210 9.00 -5.92 13.74
CA SER A 210 9.99 -6.99 13.77
C SER A 210 11.39 -6.42 13.63
N GLU A 211 12.27 -6.71 14.57
CA GLU A 211 13.68 -6.40 14.43
C GLU A 211 14.28 -7.12 13.20
N ILE A 212 15.38 -6.57 12.68
CA ILE A 212 16.18 -7.20 11.63
C ILE A 212 17.43 -7.85 12.24
N PHE A 213 17.96 -7.26 13.32
CA PHE A 213 19.03 -7.81 14.16
C PHE A 213 18.62 -7.76 15.63
N SER A 214 19.19 -8.61 16.49
CA SER A 214 18.90 -8.58 17.93
C SER A 214 19.51 -7.32 18.58
N GLY A 215 18.73 -6.62 19.41
CA GLY A 215 19.13 -5.36 20.04
C GLY A 215 19.01 -4.16 19.10
N SER A 216 18.03 -4.17 18.18
CA SER A 216 17.65 -3.03 17.34
C SER A 216 16.50 -2.23 17.93
N PHE A 217 15.65 -2.84 18.76
CA PHE A 217 14.77 -2.11 19.68
C PHE A 217 15.56 -1.77 20.96
N LYS A 218 15.70 -0.47 21.26
CA LYS A 218 16.58 0.05 22.32
C LYS A 218 15.87 0.23 23.65
N SER A 219 16.50 -0.12 24.76
CA SER A 219 15.91 0.05 26.09
C SER A 219 15.71 1.55 26.40
N GLY A 220 14.52 1.91 26.89
CA GLY A 220 14.09 3.30 27.09
C GLY A 220 13.73 4.04 25.80
N SER A 221 13.43 3.34 24.71
CA SER A 221 12.86 3.94 23.49
C SER A 221 11.38 3.60 23.34
N GLU A 222 10.62 4.48 22.68
CA GLU A 222 9.15 4.43 22.59
C GLU A 222 8.68 4.31 21.14
N PHE A 223 7.78 3.36 20.87
CA PHE A 223 6.94 3.37 19.67
C PHE A 223 5.60 4.02 20.01
N ILE A 224 5.19 5.01 19.21
CA ILE A 224 3.92 5.73 19.38
C ILE A 224 3.07 5.52 18.13
N PHE A 225 1.78 5.22 18.32
CA PHE A 225 0.79 5.03 17.27
C PHE A 225 -0.44 5.91 17.50
N ALA A 226 -1.03 6.39 16.41
CA ALA A 226 -2.33 7.07 16.40
C ALA A 226 -3.18 6.57 15.22
N LEU A 227 -4.50 6.58 15.38
CA LEU A 227 -5.43 6.48 14.26
C LEU A 227 -5.95 7.88 13.94
N ASP A 228 -6.11 8.23 12.66
CA ASP A 228 -6.90 9.40 12.26
C ASP A 228 -8.29 9.35 12.89
N ASP A 229 -8.82 10.53 13.21
CA ASP A 229 -10.24 10.98 13.30
C ASP A 229 -11.29 10.05 13.93
N MET A 230 -10.86 8.98 14.60
CA MET A 230 -11.62 8.34 15.68
C MET A 230 -11.76 9.37 16.79
N ASP A 231 -12.99 9.82 17.04
CA ASP A 231 -13.30 10.89 17.99
C ASP A 231 -12.65 10.61 19.35
N PHE A 232 -12.10 11.64 20.01
CA PHE A 232 -11.13 11.53 21.12
C PHE A 232 -11.56 10.70 22.36
N SER A 233 -12.80 10.24 22.39
CA SER A 233 -13.45 9.42 23.41
C SER A 233 -13.52 7.92 23.05
N MET A 234 -13.07 7.50 21.86
CA MET A 234 -13.07 6.10 21.43
C MET A 234 -11.72 5.41 21.67
N ASP A 235 -11.58 4.80 22.85
CA ASP A 235 -10.36 4.11 23.33
C ASP A 235 -10.06 2.77 22.61
N GLN A 236 -10.28 2.68 21.30
CA GLN A 236 -10.23 1.44 20.50
C GLN A 236 -8.87 0.72 20.61
N LEU A 237 -7.75 1.45 20.56
CA LEU A 237 -6.42 0.88 20.73
C LEU A 237 -6.13 0.38 22.16
N GLN A 238 -6.85 0.85 23.19
CA GLN A 238 -6.71 0.36 24.57
C GLN A 238 -7.17 -1.11 24.70
N SER A 239 -8.11 -1.54 23.86
CA SER A 239 -8.59 -2.93 23.80
C SER A 239 -7.61 -3.91 23.13
N ALA A 240 -6.56 -3.39 22.48
CA ALA A 240 -5.69 -4.17 21.63
C ALA A 240 -4.82 -5.15 22.43
N LYS A 241 -4.65 -6.34 21.88
CA LYS A 241 -3.83 -7.40 22.46
C LYS A 241 -2.38 -7.22 22.02
N ILE A 242 -1.57 -6.69 22.92
CA ILE A 242 -0.15 -6.36 22.69
C ILE A 242 0.75 -7.40 23.38
N TYR A 243 1.72 -7.95 22.64
CA TYR A 243 2.66 -8.94 23.18
C TYR A 243 3.95 -9.06 22.36
N THR A 244 5.03 -9.50 23.01
CA THR A 244 6.30 -9.89 22.36
C THR A 244 6.41 -11.38 22.10
N ASP A 245 7.34 -11.79 21.23
CA ASP A 245 7.74 -13.20 21.16
C ASP A 245 8.53 -13.61 22.43
N LYS A 246 8.32 -14.84 22.89
CA LYS A 246 8.85 -15.31 24.18
C LYS A 246 10.30 -15.83 24.14
N ASN A 247 11.04 -15.60 23.04
CA ASN A 247 12.35 -16.22 22.81
C ASN A 247 13.47 -15.21 22.54
N SER A 248 13.14 -14.00 22.09
CA SER A 248 14.09 -12.91 21.85
C SER A 248 14.71 -12.33 23.13
N GLY A 249 13.93 -12.29 24.21
CA GLY A 249 14.25 -11.55 25.44
C GLY A 249 13.74 -10.10 25.42
N LEU A 250 12.95 -9.71 24.41
CA LEU A 250 12.35 -8.39 24.31
C LEU A 250 11.19 -8.25 25.32
N GLU A 251 11.35 -7.34 26.29
CA GLU A 251 10.29 -6.96 27.24
C GLU A 251 9.81 -5.52 26.94
N ILE A 252 8.49 -5.29 27.05
CA ILE A 252 7.84 -4.02 26.73
C ILE A 252 6.77 -3.67 27.76
N ALA A 253 6.67 -2.38 28.07
CA ALA A 253 5.50 -1.77 28.68
C ALA A 253 4.63 -1.12 27.59
N TYR A 254 3.34 -0.95 27.86
CA TYR A 254 2.47 -0.17 26.98
C TYR A 254 1.35 0.53 27.78
N ASP A 255 0.94 1.70 27.29
CA ASP A 255 -0.16 2.48 27.84
C ASP A 255 -0.94 3.18 26.70
N PHE A 256 -2.20 3.55 26.96
CA PHE A 256 -3.02 4.32 26.04
C PHE A 256 -3.41 5.65 26.69
N ALA A 257 -2.76 6.73 26.23
CA ALA A 257 -2.88 8.05 26.82
C ALA A 257 -3.08 9.11 25.73
N ASP A 258 -3.97 10.06 25.99
CA ASP A 258 -4.25 11.22 25.12
C ASP A 258 -4.60 10.90 23.65
N GLY A 259 -5.12 9.69 23.38
CA GLY A 259 -5.46 9.21 22.02
C GLY A 259 -4.32 8.48 21.31
N LEU A 260 -3.17 8.33 21.98
CA LEU A 260 -1.97 7.68 21.49
C LEU A 260 -1.77 6.34 22.19
N LEU A 261 -1.43 5.29 21.42
CA LEU A 261 -0.88 4.05 21.97
C LEU A 261 0.64 4.21 22.06
N VAL A 262 1.18 4.14 23.27
CA VAL A 262 2.62 4.21 23.55
C VAL A 262 3.11 2.83 23.96
N ILE A 263 4.22 2.38 23.39
CA ILE A 263 4.90 1.12 23.72
C ILE A 263 6.36 1.45 24.04
N GLU A 264 6.75 1.31 25.31
CA GLU A 264 8.12 1.50 25.78
C GLU A 264 8.86 0.16 25.75
N ILE A 265 10.11 0.17 25.26
CA ILE A 265 11.00 -0.99 25.29
C ILE A 265 11.72 -1.02 26.64
N GLU A 266 11.40 -2.00 27.48
CA GLU A 266 12.02 -2.15 28.80
C GLU A 266 13.38 -2.85 28.69
N GLU A 267 13.44 -4.02 28.05
CA GLU A 267 14.69 -4.79 27.83
C GLU A 267 14.94 -5.12 26.35
N GLU A 268 16.19 -4.97 25.88
CA GLU A 268 16.60 -5.26 24.50
C GLU A 268 16.73 -6.76 24.21
N SER A 269 16.50 -7.19 22.98
CA SER A 269 16.67 -8.61 22.61
C SER A 269 18.15 -9.03 22.58
N GLU A 270 18.56 -9.89 23.52
CA GLU A 270 19.99 -10.23 23.68
C GLU A 270 20.54 -11.19 22.61
N LYS A 271 19.70 -12.01 21.96
CA LYS A 271 20.16 -13.22 21.22
C LYS A 271 19.41 -13.58 19.94
N MET A 272 18.21 -13.04 19.73
CA MET A 272 17.39 -13.29 18.55
C MET A 272 16.53 -12.06 18.28
N ALA A 273 16.49 -11.61 17.02
CA ALA A 273 15.64 -10.49 16.59
C ALA A 273 14.18 -10.77 16.98
N GLY A 274 13.63 -9.91 17.84
CA GLY A 274 12.32 -10.03 18.42
C GLY A 274 11.22 -9.40 17.58
N THR A 275 9.97 -9.64 18.01
CA THR A 275 8.79 -9.05 17.37
C THR A 275 7.80 -8.53 18.42
N ILE A 276 7.18 -7.38 18.13
CA ILE A 276 6.06 -6.81 18.89
C ILE A 276 4.82 -6.98 18.03
N THR A 277 3.79 -7.62 18.56
CA THR A 277 2.49 -7.79 17.88
C THR A 277 1.41 -7.00 18.59
N ILE A 278 0.63 -6.26 17.81
CA ILE A 278 -0.62 -5.61 18.22
C ILE A 278 -1.73 -6.25 17.37
N GLU A 279 -2.71 -6.91 17.98
CA GLU A 279 -3.82 -7.55 17.26
C GLU A 279 -5.15 -7.48 18.03
N GLU A 280 -6.23 -7.98 17.43
CA GLU A 280 -7.55 -8.10 18.07
C GLU A 280 -8.12 -6.75 18.58
N ILE A 281 -7.74 -5.65 17.91
CA ILE A 281 -8.20 -4.28 18.18
C ILE A 281 -9.73 -4.26 18.04
N GLU A 282 -10.41 -3.84 19.08
CA GLU A 282 -11.87 -3.81 19.18
C GLU A 282 -12.40 -2.46 18.72
N PHE A 283 -13.30 -2.50 17.75
CA PHE A 283 -13.97 -1.34 17.18
C PHE A 283 -15.45 -1.41 17.55
N ASP A 284 -15.90 -0.43 18.33
CA ASP A 284 -17.30 -0.23 18.70
C ASP A 284 -17.75 1.12 18.12
N ILE A 285 -18.09 1.11 16.83
CA ILE A 285 -18.37 2.31 16.05
C ILE A 285 -19.72 2.17 15.35
N GLN A 286 -20.57 3.17 15.53
CA GLN A 286 -21.78 3.37 14.74
C GLN A 286 -21.57 4.60 13.87
N SER A 287 -21.49 4.39 12.55
CA SER A 287 -21.57 5.46 11.54
C SER A 287 -22.56 5.06 10.45
N ASP A 288 -23.21 6.05 9.86
CA ASP A 288 -24.15 5.89 8.75
C ASP A 288 -23.43 5.95 7.38
N ASP A 289 -22.13 6.31 7.34
CA ASP A 289 -21.33 6.57 6.12
C ASP A 289 -20.08 5.65 5.99
N GLU A 290 -19.44 5.64 4.80
CA GLU A 290 -18.18 4.91 4.57
C GLU A 290 -16.96 5.75 5.03
N GLU A 291 -16.36 5.37 6.16
CA GLU A 291 -15.24 6.09 6.78
C GLU A 291 -13.90 5.34 6.64
N LYS A 292 -12.80 6.09 6.54
CA LYS A 292 -11.44 5.56 6.34
C LYS A 292 -10.44 6.32 7.20
N PHE A 293 -9.61 5.56 7.92
CA PHE A 293 -8.69 6.11 8.91
C PHE A 293 -7.25 5.64 8.66
N THR A 294 -6.31 6.58 8.60
CA THR A 294 -4.87 6.28 8.51
C THR A 294 -4.35 5.82 9.86
N LEU A 295 -3.43 4.87 9.85
CA LEU A 295 -2.57 4.57 11.00
C LEU A 295 -1.29 5.40 10.88
N HIS A 296 -1.03 6.25 11.86
CA HIS A 296 0.20 7.03 12.01
C HIS A 296 1.16 6.37 13.00
N PHE A 297 2.45 6.60 12.81
CA PHE A 297 3.52 5.95 13.56
C PHE A 297 4.73 6.87 13.76
N GLY A 298 5.32 6.86 14.96
CA GLY A 298 6.43 7.73 15.37
C GLY A 298 6.95 7.37 16.76
N GLY A 299 7.62 8.32 17.42
CA GLY A 299 8.29 8.11 18.72
C GLY A 299 9.78 7.79 18.61
N THR A 300 10.48 7.78 19.75
CA THR A 300 11.95 7.72 19.82
C THR A 300 12.54 6.40 19.32
N ALA A 301 11.79 5.29 19.34
CA ALA A 301 12.20 4.01 18.76
C ALA A 301 12.06 3.95 17.22
N VAL A 302 11.37 4.94 16.63
CA VAL A 302 11.26 5.11 15.18
C VAL A 302 12.37 5.99 14.64
N HIS A 303 12.64 7.09 15.36
CA HIS A 303 13.65 8.08 15.02
C HIS A 303 13.98 8.93 16.27
N SER A 304 15.24 9.02 16.67
CA SER A 304 15.69 9.70 17.90
C SER A 304 15.30 11.19 18.01
N ALA A 305 15.13 11.88 16.88
CA ALA A 305 14.66 13.26 16.83
C ALA A 305 13.12 13.42 17.01
N TYR A 306 12.35 12.33 16.99
CA TYR A 306 10.95 12.36 17.38
C TYR A 306 10.84 12.40 18.91
N PRO A 307 9.97 13.25 19.49
CA PRO A 307 9.78 13.34 20.94
C PRO A 307 9.25 12.03 21.53
N SER A 308 9.63 11.78 22.78
CA SER A 308 8.88 10.85 23.65
C SER A 308 7.46 11.37 23.89
N TYR A 309 6.54 10.49 24.28
CA TYR A 309 5.23 10.88 24.79
C TYR A 309 5.37 11.88 25.95
N TYR A 310 6.34 11.68 26.83
CA TYR A 310 6.61 12.63 27.91
C TYR A 310 7.14 13.99 27.41
N ASP A 311 7.74 14.10 26.23
CA ASP A 311 8.13 15.38 25.62
C ASP A 311 6.97 16.04 24.88
N LEU A 312 6.15 15.29 24.15
CA LEU A 312 4.87 15.77 23.61
C LEU A 312 4.01 16.40 24.72
N TYR A 313 3.86 15.70 25.84
CA TYR A 313 3.13 16.15 27.04
C TYR A 313 3.67 17.47 27.63
N LYS A 314 4.96 17.80 27.43
CA LYS A 314 5.54 19.10 27.83
C LYS A 314 5.29 20.18 26.78
N ILE A 315 5.53 19.87 25.51
CA ILE A 315 5.49 20.79 24.38
C ILE A 315 4.06 21.33 24.18
N SER A 316 3.08 20.43 24.22
CA SER A 316 1.65 20.70 24.06
C SER A 316 0.96 21.17 25.36
N ASN A 317 1.71 21.77 26.30
CA ASN A 317 1.22 22.32 27.57
C ASN A 317 0.35 21.39 28.45
N ARG A 318 0.39 20.07 28.21
CA ARG A 318 -0.46 19.03 28.83
C ARG A 318 -1.94 19.05 28.42
N ASP A 319 -2.25 19.60 27.25
CA ASP A 319 -3.58 19.47 26.65
C ASP A 319 -3.63 18.25 25.71
N LYS A 320 -4.63 17.38 25.90
CA LYS A 320 -4.80 16.13 25.14
C LYS A 320 -4.92 16.36 23.63
N GLU A 321 -5.66 17.39 23.22
CA GLU A 321 -5.92 17.68 21.82
C GLU A 321 -4.66 18.24 21.14
N ASP A 322 -3.94 19.14 21.81
CA ASP A 322 -2.63 19.62 21.34
C ASP A 322 -1.55 18.51 21.32
N ILE A 323 -1.61 17.49 22.19
CA ILE A 323 -0.66 16.35 22.21
C ILE A 323 -0.83 15.49 20.96
N TYR A 324 -2.06 15.01 20.72
CA TYR A 324 -2.39 14.18 19.57
C TYR A 324 -2.16 14.91 18.25
N ASN A 325 -2.63 16.15 18.12
CA ASN A 325 -2.47 16.93 16.89
C ASN A 325 -0.99 17.24 16.61
N ALA A 326 -0.18 17.55 17.64
CA ALA A 326 1.26 17.72 17.46
C ALA A 326 1.93 16.42 16.99
N PHE A 327 1.53 15.26 17.50
CA PHE A 327 2.05 13.96 17.05
C PHE A 327 1.66 13.67 15.59
N LYS A 328 0.36 13.75 15.26
CA LYS A 328 -0.21 13.51 13.94
C LYS A 328 0.37 14.43 12.86
N ASP A 329 0.49 15.72 13.14
CA ASP A 329 0.90 16.72 12.12
C ASP A 329 2.42 16.87 11.94
N LYS A 330 3.25 16.47 12.93
CA LYS A 330 4.69 16.83 12.95
C LYS A 330 5.66 15.73 13.36
N TYR A 331 5.23 14.77 14.18
CA TYR A 331 6.13 13.82 14.85
C TYR A 331 5.81 12.36 14.56
N SER A 332 5.08 12.12 13.48
CA SER A 332 4.70 10.81 12.98
C SER A 332 4.71 10.78 11.45
N SER A 333 4.55 9.59 10.89
CA SER A 333 4.31 9.40 9.46
C SER A 333 3.11 8.47 9.23
N PRO A 334 2.34 8.67 8.14
CA PRO A 334 1.24 7.78 7.78
C PRO A 334 1.79 6.40 7.36
N LEU A 335 1.70 5.44 8.28
CA LEU A 335 2.24 4.08 8.15
C LEU A 335 1.42 3.27 7.13
N VAL A 336 0.10 3.34 7.25
CA VAL A 336 -0.87 2.73 6.32
C VAL A 336 -2.09 3.63 6.20
N LYS A 337 -2.36 4.10 4.97
CA LYS A 337 -3.64 4.72 4.61
C LYS A 337 -4.74 3.67 4.57
N ASP A 338 -5.95 4.06 4.95
CA ASP A 338 -7.13 3.19 5.00
C ASP A 338 -6.89 1.95 5.90
N PHE A 339 -6.12 2.11 7.00
CA PHE A 339 -5.83 1.03 7.94
C PHE A 339 -7.09 0.52 8.63
N VAL A 340 -8.04 1.41 8.91
CA VAL A 340 -9.42 1.03 9.23
C VAL A 340 -10.29 1.52 8.09
N THR A 341 -11.16 0.65 7.56
CA THR A 341 -12.26 1.02 6.68
C THR A 341 -13.57 0.57 7.33
N ILE A 342 -14.44 1.53 7.66
CA ILE A 342 -15.83 1.32 8.02
C ILE A 342 -16.67 1.33 6.75
N THR A 343 -17.60 0.39 6.60
CA THR A 343 -18.52 0.32 5.46
C THR A 343 -19.72 -0.54 5.82
N GLU A 344 -20.81 -0.48 5.06
CA GLU A 344 -21.92 -1.44 5.20
C GLU A 344 -21.41 -2.88 5.08
N ASN A 345 -22.03 -3.85 5.74
CA ASN A 345 -21.69 -5.25 5.50
C ASN A 345 -22.26 -5.69 4.14
N PRO A 346 -21.43 -5.96 3.10
CA PRO A 346 -21.93 -6.45 1.81
C PRO A 346 -22.54 -7.86 1.91
N ASN A 347 -22.46 -8.48 3.09
CA ASN A 347 -23.08 -9.75 3.42
C ASN A 347 -24.44 -9.62 4.10
N LYS A 348 -24.92 -8.43 4.47
CA LYS A 348 -26.28 -8.31 5.01
C LYS A 348 -27.30 -8.48 3.89
N LEU A 349 -27.87 -9.68 3.83
CA LEU A 349 -28.95 -10.03 2.95
C LEU A 349 -30.28 -9.95 3.72
N SER A 350 -31.19 -9.10 3.28
CA SER A 350 -32.60 -9.12 3.69
C SER A 350 -33.49 -9.14 2.46
N LEU A 351 -34.03 -10.31 2.09
CA LEU A 351 -34.97 -10.43 0.97
C LEU A 351 -36.39 -10.63 1.47
N GLN A 352 -37.32 -9.81 0.99
CA GLN A 352 -38.75 -10.05 1.12
C GLN A 352 -39.31 -10.46 -0.24
N ILE A 353 -39.98 -11.62 -0.33
CA ILE A 353 -40.50 -12.17 -1.59
C ILE A 353 -41.99 -12.48 -1.45
N ASN A 354 -42.86 -11.72 -2.11
CA ASN A 354 -44.30 -11.99 -2.13
C ASN A 354 -44.72 -12.79 -3.37
N PHE A 355 -45.18 -14.02 -3.15
CA PHE A 355 -45.52 -14.98 -4.20
C PHE A 355 -46.92 -14.79 -4.81
N ASN A 356 -47.76 -13.90 -4.23
CA ASN A 356 -49.06 -13.55 -4.79
C ASN A 356 -48.98 -12.40 -5.81
N THR A 357 -48.05 -11.46 -5.61
CA THR A 357 -47.82 -10.31 -6.52
C THR A 357 -46.59 -10.46 -7.41
N GLY A 358 -45.65 -11.33 -7.02
CA GLY A 358 -44.33 -11.42 -7.61
C GLY A 358 -43.52 -10.14 -7.42
N ALA A 359 -43.74 -9.42 -6.31
CA ALA A 359 -42.94 -8.29 -5.86
C ALA A 359 -41.82 -8.78 -4.92
N VAL A 360 -40.64 -8.17 -5.03
CA VAL A 360 -39.48 -8.48 -4.20
C VAL A 360 -38.84 -7.21 -3.69
N LYS A 361 -38.38 -7.26 -2.45
CA LYS A 361 -37.43 -6.30 -1.90
C LYS A 361 -36.09 -6.96 -1.60
N SER A 362 -35.01 -6.19 -1.72
CA SER A 362 -33.69 -6.50 -1.20
C SER A 362 -33.22 -5.32 -0.37
N ASN A 363 -32.89 -5.54 0.91
CA ASN A 363 -32.53 -4.50 1.87
C ASN A 363 -33.51 -3.32 1.83
N ASP A 364 -34.80 -3.66 1.92
CA ASP A 364 -35.98 -2.80 1.80
C ASP A 364 -36.22 -2.04 0.47
N GLU A 365 -35.29 -2.01 -0.47
CA GLU A 365 -35.53 -1.47 -1.82
C GLU A 365 -36.32 -2.44 -2.73
N GLU A 366 -37.22 -1.96 -3.59
CA GLU A 366 -38.01 -2.81 -4.50
C GLU A 366 -37.20 -3.21 -5.76
N VAL A 367 -36.98 -4.53 -5.94
CA VAL A 367 -36.15 -5.08 -7.01
C VAL A 367 -37.00 -5.73 -8.12
N ASN A 368 -36.79 -5.28 -9.36
CA ASN A 368 -37.41 -5.87 -10.54
C ASN A 368 -36.61 -7.07 -11.07
N MET A 369 -37.26 -8.24 -11.11
CA MET A 369 -36.78 -9.45 -11.78
C MET A 369 -37.47 -9.62 -13.15
N LEU A 370 -36.79 -10.27 -14.09
CA LEU A 370 -37.36 -10.72 -15.36
C LEU A 370 -38.25 -11.95 -15.15
N PHE A 371 -37.84 -12.85 -14.26
CA PHE A 371 -38.58 -14.09 -13.94
C PHE A 371 -39.23 -14.01 -12.55
N LYS A 372 -40.52 -13.64 -12.52
CA LYS A 372 -41.26 -13.49 -11.26
C LYS A 372 -41.45 -14.83 -10.51
N PRO A 373 -41.33 -14.83 -9.17
CA PRO A 373 -41.63 -15.97 -8.32
C PRO A 373 -43.15 -16.19 -8.23
N TYR A 374 -43.56 -17.43 -7.96
CA TYR A 374 -44.96 -17.84 -7.97
C TYR A 374 -45.23 -19.00 -6.99
N MET A 375 -46.49 -19.17 -6.58
CA MET A 375 -46.94 -20.36 -5.85
C MET A 375 -47.16 -21.52 -6.82
N ASP A 376 -46.33 -22.56 -6.77
CA ASP A 376 -46.58 -23.82 -7.46
C ASP A 376 -47.53 -24.70 -6.65
N ILE A 377 -48.45 -25.39 -7.33
CA ILE A 377 -49.51 -26.22 -6.73
C ILE A 377 -48.93 -27.48 -6.04
N VAL A 378 -47.76 -27.96 -6.48
CA VAL A 378 -47.12 -29.19 -5.99
C VAL A 378 -45.82 -28.88 -5.25
N ALA A 379 -45.04 -27.91 -5.73
CA ALA A 379 -43.72 -27.58 -5.21
C ALA A 379 -43.73 -26.47 -4.13
N GLY A 380 -44.83 -25.70 -4.02
CA GLY A 380 -44.95 -24.58 -3.10
C GLY A 380 -44.32 -23.28 -3.62
N PRO A 381 -43.91 -22.35 -2.74
CA PRO A 381 -43.34 -21.06 -3.14
C PRO A 381 -42.05 -21.26 -3.95
N THR A 382 -42.08 -20.87 -5.23
CA THR A 382 -41.06 -21.24 -6.23
C THR A 382 -40.43 -19.99 -6.86
N CYS A 383 -39.10 -19.97 -6.93
CA CYS A 383 -38.29 -18.85 -7.45
C CYS A 383 -37.48 -19.27 -8.68
N SER A 384 -37.12 -18.29 -9.52
CA SER A 384 -36.08 -18.47 -10.54
C SER A 384 -34.71 -18.57 -9.86
N ILE A 385 -33.93 -19.60 -10.18
CA ILE A 385 -32.63 -19.83 -9.54
C ILE A 385 -31.65 -18.71 -9.90
N ILE A 386 -31.67 -18.24 -11.16
CA ILE A 386 -30.78 -17.19 -11.68
C ILE A 386 -31.02 -15.85 -10.96
N GLU A 387 -32.30 -15.46 -10.85
CA GLU A 387 -32.69 -14.22 -10.16
C GLU A 387 -32.35 -14.32 -8.67
N PHE A 388 -32.56 -15.50 -8.06
CA PHE A 388 -32.19 -15.73 -6.67
C PHE A 388 -30.68 -15.61 -6.46
N THR A 389 -29.85 -16.26 -7.29
CA THR A 389 -28.38 -16.13 -7.21
C THR A 389 -27.92 -14.68 -7.34
N LYS A 390 -28.54 -13.91 -8.24
CA LYS A 390 -28.26 -12.47 -8.40
C LYS A 390 -28.65 -11.65 -7.16
N LEU A 391 -29.80 -11.92 -6.56
CA LEU A 391 -30.26 -11.26 -5.33
C LEU A 391 -29.33 -11.53 -4.13
N ILE A 392 -28.63 -12.67 -4.11
CA ILE A 392 -27.64 -13.02 -3.07
C ILE A 392 -26.18 -12.73 -3.47
N GLY A 393 -25.97 -11.89 -4.49
CA GLY A 393 -24.65 -11.40 -4.91
C GLY A 393 -23.81 -12.35 -5.80
N ILE A 394 -24.35 -13.51 -6.21
CA ILE A 394 -23.68 -14.42 -7.13
C ILE A 394 -23.92 -13.95 -8.58
N ASP A 395 -22.85 -13.48 -9.21
CA ASP A 395 -22.84 -12.99 -10.60
C ASP A 395 -23.26 -14.08 -11.62
N GLN A 396 -23.98 -13.68 -12.68
CA GLN A 396 -24.45 -14.60 -13.73
C GLN A 396 -23.30 -15.34 -14.45
N SER A 397 -22.10 -14.76 -14.51
CA SER A 397 -20.90 -15.42 -15.05
C SER A 397 -20.47 -16.67 -14.27
N LYS A 398 -20.93 -16.83 -13.02
CA LYS A 398 -20.72 -18.02 -12.17
C LYS A 398 -21.79 -19.11 -12.37
N LEU A 399 -22.71 -18.92 -13.32
CA LEU A 399 -23.82 -19.83 -13.64
C LEU A 399 -23.55 -20.57 -14.96
N MET A 400 -23.12 -21.82 -14.88
CA MET A 400 -22.77 -22.65 -16.03
C MET A 400 -23.92 -23.59 -16.42
N PHE A 401 -24.61 -23.28 -17.51
CA PHE A 401 -25.59 -24.18 -18.13
C PHE A 401 -24.89 -25.25 -19.00
N GLY A 402 -25.29 -26.52 -18.86
CA GLY A 402 -24.67 -27.63 -19.56
C GLY A 402 -25.63 -28.81 -19.78
N GLN A 403 -25.10 -29.93 -20.28
CA GLN A 403 -25.83 -31.20 -20.35
C GLN A 403 -24.95 -32.33 -19.85
N ASN A 404 -25.52 -33.24 -19.07
CA ASN A 404 -24.82 -34.43 -18.60
C ASN A 404 -24.79 -35.56 -19.66
N GLN A 405 -24.11 -36.66 -19.35
CA GLN A 405 -23.97 -37.82 -20.24
C GLN A 405 -25.30 -38.49 -20.62
N ASN A 406 -26.39 -38.21 -19.90
CA ASN A 406 -27.75 -38.70 -20.18
C ASN A 406 -28.62 -37.64 -20.89
N TYR A 407 -28.01 -36.63 -21.52
CA TYR A 407 -28.67 -35.49 -22.20
C TYR A 407 -29.62 -34.68 -21.31
N SER A 408 -29.50 -34.79 -19.98
CA SER A 408 -30.29 -33.98 -19.05
C SER A 408 -29.59 -32.63 -18.87
N ASN A 409 -30.35 -31.55 -18.98
CA ASN A 409 -29.86 -30.19 -18.72
C ASN A 409 -29.31 -30.07 -17.30
N THR A 410 -28.19 -29.36 -17.13
CA THR A 410 -27.56 -29.10 -15.84
C THR A 410 -27.33 -27.60 -15.66
N LEU A 411 -27.33 -27.17 -14.40
CA LEU A 411 -26.87 -25.84 -13.98
C LEU A 411 -25.85 -26.04 -12.86
N THR A 412 -24.60 -25.62 -13.08
CA THR A 412 -23.58 -25.54 -12.04
C THR A 412 -23.42 -24.09 -11.60
N ILE A 413 -23.40 -23.87 -10.29
CA ILE A 413 -23.28 -22.58 -9.62
C ILE A 413 -21.95 -22.59 -8.87
N ASP A 414 -21.09 -21.62 -9.14
CA ASP A 414 -19.82 -21.40 -8.42
C ASP A 414 -20.00 -20.33 -7.34
N ASN A 415 -19.66 -20.66 -6.08
CA ASN A 415 -19.49 -19.67 -5.00
C ASN A 415 -18.22 -19.98 -4.18
N THR A 416 -17.14 -20.35 -4.86
CA THR A 416 -15.82 -20.56 -4.23
C THR A 416 -15.23 -19.28 -3.63
N ASP A 417 -15.64 -18.11 -4.13
CA ASP A 417 -15.32 -16.79 -3.55
C ASP A 417 -16.07 -16.49 -2.23
N GLY A 418 -17.07 -17.30 -1.85
CA GLY A 418 -17.75 -17.18 -0.54
C GLY A 418 -18.70 -15.98 -0.39
N VAL A 419 -19.41 -15.57 -1.45
CA VAL A 419 -20.35 -14.43 -1.39
C VAL A 419 -21.63 -14.79 -0.61
N ALA A 420 -22.30 -15.88 -0.99
CA ALA A 420 -23.26 -16.56 -0.11
C ALA A 420 -22.52 -17.32 1.03
N PRO A 421 -23.17 -17.66 2.17
CA PRO A 421 -22.55 -18.37 3.30
C PRO A 421 -21.86 -19.69 2.94
N PHE A 422 -22.46 -20.42 1.99
CA PHE A 422 -21.93 -21.63 1.38
C PHE A 422 -20.66 -21.36 0.55
N ASN A 423 -19.55 -22.08 0.79
CA ASN A 423 -18.36 -22.03 -0.08
C ASN A 423 -18.16 -23.34 -0.86
N GLY A 424 -18.22 -23.27 -2.20
CA GLY A 424 -18.01 -24.42 -3.08
C GLY A 424 -18.79 -24.34 -4.39
N PHE A 425 -19.20 -25.50 -4.91
CA PHE A 425 -20.00 -25.62 -6.14
C PHE A 425 -21.33 -26.33 -5.89
N VAL A 426 -22.41 -25.87 -6.53
CA VAL A 426 -23.70 -26.58 -6.54
C VAL A 426 -23.98 -27.05 -7.97
N THR A 427 -24.23 -28.33 -8.20
CA THR A 427 -24.62 -28.87 -9.51
C THR A 427 -26.02 -29.46 -9.47
N LEU A 428 -26.91 -28.81 -10.22
CA LEU A 428 -28.32 -29.15 -10.39
C LEU A 428 -28.53 -29.90 -11.71
N THR A 429 -29.41 -30.89 -11.73
CA THR A 429 -29.79 -31.62 -12.95
C THR A 429 -31.30 -31.56 -13.14
N SER A 430 -31.76 -31.20 -14.35
CA SER A 430 -33.19 -31.15 -14.70
C SER A 430 -33.80 -32.54 -14.62
N SER A 431 -35.06 -32.62 -14.17
CA SER A 431 -35.81 -33.86 -14.02
C SER A 431 -35.21 -34.86 -13.00
N SER A 432 -34.16 -34.44 -12.27
CA SER A 432 -33.54 -35.18 -11.19
C SER A 432 -34.25 -34.93 -9.86
N TYR A 433 -34.26 -35.93 -8.99
CA TYR A 433 -34.58 -35.78 -7.56
C TYR A 433 -33.30 -35.60 -6.70
N ASP A 434 -32.15 -35.45 -7.36
CA ASP A 434 -30.83 -35.36 -6.72
C ASP A 434 -30.18 -34.01 -7.09
N ILE A 435 -29.75 -33.29 -6.06
CA ILE A 435 -28.80 -32.17 -6.13
C ILE A 435 -27.44 -32.67 -5.67
N ILE A 436 -26.37 -32.31 -6.37
CA ILE A 436 -25.00 -32.60 -5.92
C ILE A 436 -24.38 -31.28 -5.45
N VAL A 437 -24.03 -31.23 -4.17
CA VAL A 437 -23.38 -30.08 -3.53
C VAL A 437 -21.92 -30.46 -3.27
N ASN A 438 -20.95 -29.68 -3.74
CA ASN A 438 -19.54 -29.88 -3.43
C ASN A 438 -19.05 -28.79 -2.47
N ILE A 439 -18.66 -29.19 -1.25
CA ILE A 439 -18.17 -28.29 -0.20
C ILE A 439 -16.72 -28.66 0.12
N GLY A 440 -15.78 -27.76 -0.19
CA GLY A 440 -14.35 -28.00 0.05
C GLY A 440 -13.79 -29.29 -0.56
N GLY A 441 -14.39 -29.79 -1.66
CA GLY A 441 -14.03 -31.05 -2.31
C GLY A 441 -14.91 -32.25 -1.95
N ASN A 442 -15.69 -32.20 -0.87
CA ASN A 442 -16.63 -33.27 -0.49
C ASN A 442 -17.95 -33.15 -1.25
N ASN A 443 -18.42 -34.23 -1.88
CA ASN A 443 -19.74 -34.27 -2.53
C ASN A 443 -20.83 -34.79 -1.56
N GLU A 444 -21.84 -33.96 -1.30
CA GLU A 444 -23.10 -34.34 -0.68
C GLU A 444 -24.22 -34.44 -1.73
N VAL A 445 -25.22 -35.30 -1.49
CA VAL A 445 -26.35 -35.50 -2.40
C VAL A 445 -27.67 -35.25 -1.67
N ILE A 446 -28.24 -34.05 -1.87
CA ILE A 446 -29.53 -33.66 -1.30
C ILE A 446 -30.66 -34.29 -2.13
N LYS A 447 -31.60 -34.97 -1.46
CA LYS A 447 -32.72 -35.68 -2.09
C LYS A 447 -34.00 -34.85 -2.03
N LEU A 448 -34.55 -34.53 -3.20
CA LEU A 448 -35.72 -33.69 -3.38
C LEU A 448 -37.03 -34.49 -3.34
N ARG A 449 -38.12 -33.78 -3.02
CA ARG A 449 -39.50 -34.29 -3.14
C ARG A 449 -40.13 -34.03 -4.52
N THR A 450 -39.58 -33.06 -5.26
CA THR A 450 -40.09 -32.59 -6.55
C THR A 450 -38.88 -32.33 -7.46
N PRO A 451 -38.92 -32.74 -8.75
CA PRO A 451 -37.77 -32.59 -9.62
C PRO A 451 -37.57 -31.14 -10.09
N ILE A 452 -36.31 -30.73 -10.28
CA ILE A 452 -35.94 -29.38 -10.77
C ILE A 452 -36.27 -29.26 -12.26
N PHE A 453 -36.77 -28.10 -12.67
CA PHE A 453 -36.83 -27.71 -14.09
C PHE A 453 -35.63 -26.84 -14.47
N ILE A 454 -34.88 -27.22 -15.52
CA ILE A 454 -33.78 -26.42 -16.09
C ILE A 454 -33.90 -26.43 -17.62
N SER A 455 -33.92 -25.25 -18.26
CA SER A 455 -34.03 -25.08 -19.71
C SER A 455 -32.91 -24.21 -20.27
N ASN A 456 -31.87 -24.86 -20.81
CA ASN A 456 -30.71 -24.18 -21.40
C ASN A 456 -31.09 -23.28 -22.60
N GLN A 457 -32.15 -23.61 -23.35
CA GLN A 457 -32.59 -22.83 -24.52
C GLN A 457 -33.25 -21.49 -24.18
N LYS A 458 -33.60 -21.28 -22.91
CA LYS A 458 -34.31 -20.10 -22.42
C LYS A 458 -33.64 -19.47 -21.20
N GLU A 459 -32.50 -20.02 -20.77
CA GLU A 459 -31.83 -19.70 -19.50
C GLU A 459 -32.86 -19.55 -18.36
N THR A 460 -33.69 -20.58 -18.17
CA THR A 460 -34.72 -20.61 -17.12
C THR A 460 -34.58 -21.86 -16.29
N SER A 461 -34.49 -21.66 -14.98
CA SER A 461 -34.47 -22.73 -13.97
C SER A 461 -35.29 -22.29 -12.76
N TYR A 462 -36.06 -23.22 -12.20
CA TYR A 462 -36.98 -22.93 -11.09
C TYR A 462 -36.85 -23.97 -9.98
N MET A 463 -36.91 -23.50 -8.74
CA MET A 463 -36.80 -24.32 -7.54
C MET A 463 -37.64 -23.72 -6.39
N PRO A 464 -38.22 -24.55 -5.51
CA PRO A 464 -38.79 -24.10 -4.24
C PRO A 464 -37.80 -23.28 -3.40
N ILE A 465 -38.26 -22.16 -2.84
CA ILE A 465 -37.42 -21.20 -2.11
C ILE A 465 -36.70 -21.81 -0.90
N TYR A 466 -37.31 -22.78 -0.22
CA TYR A 466 -36.70 -23.44 0.94
C TYR A 466 -35.44 -24.21 0.59
N LEU A 467 -35.40 -24.86 -0.58
CA LEU A 467 -34.22 -25.57 -1.08
C LEU A 467 -33.11 -24.57 -1.46
N LEU A 468 -33.46 -23.43 -2.06
CA LEU A 468 -32.47 -22.39 -2.37
C LEU A 468 -31.83 -21.85 -1.08
N CYS A 469 -32.63 -21.60 -0.04
CA CYS A 469 -32.11 -21.16 1.26
C CYS A 469 -31.25 -22.24 1.93
N GLU A 470 -31.69 -23.50 1.94
CA GLU A 470 -30.95 -24.65 2.46
C GLU A 470 -29.59 -24.85 1.74
N ILE A 471 -29.56 -24.76 0.41
CA ILE A 471 -28.35 -24.90 -0.42
C ILE A 471 -27.34 -23.79 -0.16
N PHE A 472 -27.79 -22.54 -0.03
CA PHE A 472 -26.92 -21.39 0.16
C PHE A 472 -26.57 -21.10 1.62
N GLY A 473 -27.21 -21.77 2.58
CA GLY A 473 -27.00 -21.57 4.01
C GLY A 473 -27.70 -20.33 4.58
N LEU A 474 -28.88 -20.00 4.04
CA LEU A 474 -29.67 -18.83 4.40
C LEU A 474 -30.87 -19.22 5.29
N GLU A 475 -31.27 -18.31 6.18
CA GLU A 475 -32.47 -18.49 6.99
C GLU A 475 -33.73 -18.15 6.18
N LEU A 476 -34.83 -18.87 6.41
CA LEU A 476 -36.12 -18.63 5.75
C LEU A 476 -37.28 -18.64 6.74
N THR A 477 -38.02 -17.53 6.81
CA THR A 477 -39.34 -17.45 7.43
C THR A 477 -40.40 -17.24 6.35
N PHE A 478 -41.54 -17.95 6.42
CA PHE A 478 -42.64 -17.82 5.46
C PHE A 478 -43.97 -17.53 6.16
N ASP A 479 -44.62 -16.43 5.77
CA ASP A 479 -45.99 -16.10 6.20
C ASP A 479 -47.01 -16.65 5.18
N GLU A 480 -47.67 -17.74 5.56
CA GLU A 480 -48.74 -18.38 4.79
C GLU A 480 -49.95 -17.47 4.53
N LYS A 481 -50.16 -16.41 5.34
CA LYS A 481 -51.34 -15.53 5.19
C LYS A 481 -51.18 -14.51 4.05
N THR A 482 -49.96 -14.01 3.84
CA THR A 482 -49.65 -13.08 2.76
C THR A 482 -48.94 -13.75 1.57
N SER A 483 -48.58 -15.03 1.68
CA SER A 483 -47.67 -15.76 0.80
C SER A 483 -46.33 -15.02 0.65
N THR A 484 -45.72 -14.62 1.77
CA THR A 484 -44.46 -13.84 1.77
C THR A 484 -43.34 -14.62 2.44
N ALA A 485 -42.23 -14.81 1.74
CA ALA A 485 -40.97 -15.22 2.35
C ALA A 485 -40.17 -14.00 2.83
N TYR A 486 -39.44 -14.22 3.93
CA TYR A 486 -38.42 -13.34 4.49
C TYR A 486 -37.15 -14.18 4.60
N ILE A 487 -36.04 -13.72 4.03
CA ILE A 487 -34.75 -14.42 4.00
C ILE A 487 -33.68 -13.54 4.63
N SER A 488 -32.90 -14.13 5.53
CA SER A 488 -31.73 -13.52 6.16
C SER A 488 -30.45 -14.33 5.88
N LYS A 489 -29.30 -13.64 5.97
CA LYS A 489 -27.95 -14.21 6.08
C LYS A 489 -27.43 -13.96 7.50
#